data_AF-A0A1G5A431-F1
#
_entry.id   AF-A0A1G5A431-F1
#
_cell.length_a   1.000
_cell.length_b   1.000
_cell.length_c   1.000
_cell.angle_alpha   90.00
_cell.angle_beta   90.00
_cell.angle_gamma   90.00
#
_symmetry.space_group_name_H-M   'P 1'
#
loop_
_entity.id
_entity.type
_entity.pdbx_description
1 polymer ?
#
loop_
_entity_poly.entity_id
_entity_poly.type
_entity_poly.pdbx_seq_one_letter_code
_entity_poly.pdbx_strand_id
1 'polypeptide(L)'
;MGAPVSAAELELQGSRLVVSGALDGSAIKDFTEQLGGGAVHTVVFQDSFGGTAEAAGAFADAIRLSGVQTEVRGQCMAACAYAFLAGKTHRFGYGLQVNGILLPVATRPTAAELAVRWRGDEAHKTLADFTPPPAGAATATTVASASTAPKPVEASAPPAKDNWQPDHGVLFTASPSLFGRIYNTYYCDGTQGRDFSKCERLPDADPYKLGVLTP
;
A
#
# COMPACT_ATOMS: atom_id res chain seq x y z
N MET A 1 -3.10 13.05 -22.46
CA MET A 1 -4.03 11.90 -22.38
C MET A 1 -3.21 10.71 -21.92
N GLY A 2 -3.33 10.31 -20.65
CA GLY A 2 -2.65 9.13 -20.12
C GLY A 2 -3.43 7.89 -20.52
N ALA A 3 -2.74 6.83 -20.95
CA ALA A 3 -3.37 5.55 -21.21
C ALA A 3 -4.13 5.06 -19.95
N PRO A 4 -5.29 4.40 -20.10
CA PRO A 4 -5.92 3.70 -18.99
C PRO A 4 -4.91 2.73 -18.39
N VAL A 5 -4.80 2.72 -17.06
CA VAL A 5 -3.94 1.74 -16.38
C VAL A 5 -4.57 0.36 -16.61
N SER A 6 -3.79 -0.58 -17.14
CA SER A 6 -4.24 -1.97 -17.32
C SER A 6 -4.59 -2.58 -15.95
N ALA A 7 -5.53 -3.52 -15.94
CA ALA A 7 -5.80 -4.34 -14.75
C ALA A 7 -4.54 -5.11 -14.34
N ALA A 8 -4.55 -5.69 -13.13
CA ALA A 8 -3.42 -6.46 -12.65
C ALA A 8 -3.15 -7.68 -13.55
N GLU A 9 -1.91 -7.80 -14.03
CA GLU A 9 -1.43 -8.94 -14.81
C GLU A 9 -0.43 -9.75 -13.97
N LEU A 10 -0.52 -11.08 -14.07
CA LEU A 10 0.27 -12.02 -13.29
C LEU A 10 1.13 -12.90 -14.20
N GLU A 11 2.44 -12.89 -13.96
CA GLU A 11 3.39 -13.72 -14.72
C GLU A 11 4.30 -14.51 -13.77
N LEU A 12 4.27 -15.83 -13.87
CA LEU A 12 5.14 -16.70 -13.08
C LEU A 12 6.50 -16.89 -13.77
N GLN A 13 7.56 -16.39 -13.15
CA GLN A 13 8.95 -16.48 -13.59
C GLN A 13 9.78 -17.31 -12.60
N GLY A 14 9.75 -18.64 -12.75
CA GLY A 14 10.40 -19.55 -11.81
C GLY A 14 9.73 -19.46 -10.44
N SER A 15 10.49 -19.07 -9.40
CA SER A 15 9.95 -18.84 -8.04
C SER A 15 9.49 -17.40 -7.79
N ARG A 16 9.38 -16.59 -8.85
CA ARG A 16 8.95 -15.18 -8.76
C ARG A 16 7.60 -15.02 -9.42
N LEU A 17 6.65 -14.40 -8.72
CA LEU A 17 5.40 -13.96 -9.30
C LEU A 17 5.49 -12.47 -9.62
N VAL A 18 5.56 -12.13 -10.89
CA VAL A 18 5.58 -10.74 -11.36
C VAL A 18 4.14 -10.23 -11.45
N VAL A 19 3.91 -9.06 -10.86
CA VAL A 19 2.61 -8.36 -10.83
C VAL A 19 2.81 -6.98 -11.44
N SER A 20 2.12 -6.71 -12.53
CA SER A 20 2.10 -5.42 -13.22
C SER A 20 0.68 -4.87 -13.32
N GLY A 21 0.53 -3.59 -13.67
CA GLY A 21 -0.79 -2.95 -13.77
C GLY A 21 -1.39 -2.54 -12.43
N ALA A 22 -2.66 -2.13 -12.44
CA ALA A 22 -3.38 -1.66 -11.26
C ALA A 22 -3.91 -2.81 -10.42
N LEU A 23 -3.70 -2.76 -9.10
CA LEU A 23 -4.35 -3.68 -8.18
C LEU A 23 -5.82 -3.26 -7.98
N ASP A 24 -6.68 -3.63 -8.93
CA ASP A 24 -8.12 -3.35 -8.93
C ASP A 24 -8.96 -4.47 -8.28
N GLY A 25 -8.30 -5.53 -7.81
CA GLY A 25 -8.92 -6.69 -7.18
C GLY A 25 -9.36 -7.79 -8.14
N SER A 26 -9.35 -7.56 -9.47
CA SER A 26 -9.78 -8.56 -10.45
C SER A 26 -8.90 -9.82 -10.46
N ALA A 27 -7.60 -9.67 -10.23
CA ALA A 27 -6.62 -10.77 -10.23
C ALA A 27 -6.42 -11.44 -8.86
N ILE A 28 -7.15 -11.05 -7.81
CA ILE A 28 -6.85 -11.49 -6.43
C ILE A 28 -6.99 -13.00 -6.24
N LYS A 29 -7.95 -13.62 -6.92
CA LYS A 29 -8.19 -15.05 -6.83
C LYS A 29 -7.00 -15.83 -7.40
N ASP A 30 -6.64 -15.54 -8.64
CA ASP A 30 -5.52 -16.19 -9.33
C ASP A 30 -4.19 -15.93 -8.61
N PHE A 31 -4.00 -14.71 -8.07
CA PHE A 31 -2.85 -14.37 -7.24
C PHE A 31 -2.77 -15.27 -6.00
N THR A 32 -3.88 -15.43 -5.28
CA THR A 32 -3.95 -16.28 -4.09
C THR A 32 -3.70 -17.75 -4.42
N GLU A 33 -4.23 -18.24 -5.53
CA GLU A 33 -4.01 -19.61 -6.00
C GLU A 33 -2.52 -19.86 -6.31
N GLN A 34 -1.85 -18.93 -7.00
CA GLN A 34 -0.42 -19.04 -7.30
C GLN A 34 0.45 -19.04 -6.04
N LEU A 35 0.14 -18.18 -5.06
CA LEU A 35 0.85 -18.17 -3.78
C LEU A 35 0.58 -19.43 -2.96
N GLY A 36 -0.66 -19.92 -2.96
CA GLY A 36 -1.06 -21.14 -2.25
C GLY A 36 -0.38 -22.41 -2.77
N GLY A 37 0.10 -22.40 -4.02
CA GLY A 37 0.89 -23.49 -4.59
C GLY A 37 2.28 -23.67 -3.97
N GLY A 38 2.78 -22.70 -3.19
CA GLY A 38 4.04 -22.78 -2.44
C GLY A 38 5.33 -22.67 -3.28
N ALA A 39 5.22 -22.61 -4.61
CA ALA A 39 6.35 -22.45 -5.52
C ALA A 39 6.91 -21.01 -5.56
N VAL A 40 6.08 -20.02 -5.19
CA VAL A 40 6.44 -18.61 -5.19
C VAL A 40 7.19 -18.27 -3.90
N HIS A 41 8.37 -17.68 -4.03
CA HIS A 41 9.16 -17.15 -2.91
C HIS A 41 9.22 -15.62 -2.89
N THR A 42 8.98 -14.98 -4.04
CA THR A 42 9.02 -13.53 -4.16
C THR A 42 7.91 -13.03 -5.07
N VAL A 43 7.13 -12.08 -4.58
CA VAL A 43 6.22 -11.28 -5.41
C VAL A 43 6.98 -10.06 -5.89
N VAL A 44 7.07 -9.86 -7.20
CA VAL A 44 7.76 -8.75 -7.84
C VAL A 44 6.72 -7.79 -8.40
N PHE A 45 6.55 -6.64 -7.77
CA PHE A 45 5.73 -5.58 -8.33
C PHE A 45 6.53 -4.81 -9.38
N GLN A 46 6.11 -4.90 -10.64
CA GLN A 46 6.77 -4.27 -11.77
C GLN A 46 5.86 -3.21 -12.38
N ASP A 47 6.26 -1.94 -12.25
CA ASP A 47 5.52 -0.80 -12.80
C ASP A 47 4.01 -0.90 -12.52
N SER A 48 3.68 -1.11 -11.25
CA SER A 48 2.31 -1.30 -10.76
C SER A 48 1.79 0.01 -10.18
N PHE A 49 0.72 0.53 -10.78
CA PHE A 49 0.21 1.87 -10.52
C PHE A 49 -1.23 1.84 -10.06
N GLY A 50 -1.54 2.53 -8.95
CA GLY A 50 -2.93 2.75 -8.55
C GLY A 50 -3.55 1.54 -7.86
N GLY A 51 -4.85 1.35 -8.06
CA GLY A 51 -5.66 0.37 -7.34
C GLY A 51 -6.46 0.99 -6.20
N THR A 52 -7.26 0.17 -5.51
CA THR A 52 -8.09 0.59 -4.37
C THR A 52 -7.48 0.16 -3.05
N ALA A 53 -7.89 0.80 -1.95
CA ALA A 53 -7.45 0.43 -0.61
C ALA A 53 -7.86 -1.01 -0.25
N GLU A 54 -9.06 -1.43 -0.67
CA GLU A 54 -9.58 -2.79 -0.45
C GLU A 54 -8.75 -3.83 -1.19
N ALA A 55 -8.41 -3.57 -2.45
CA ALA A 55 -7.54 -4.45 -3.21
C ALA A 55 -6.14 -4.52 -2.56
N ALA A 56 -5.57 -3.38 -2.16
CA ALA A 56 -4.30 -3.34 -1.44
C ALA A 56 -4.31 -4.26 -0.22
N GLY A 57 -5.40 -4.20 0.57
CA GLY A 57 -5.59 -5.05 1.75
C GLY A 57 -5.65 -6.53 1.40
N ALA A 58 -6.44 -6.90 0.39
CA ALA A 58 -6.58 -8.29 -0.03
C ALA A 58 -5.26 -8.89 -0.54
N PHE A 59 -4.52 -8.17 -1.39
CA PHE A 59 -3.19 -8.61 -1.85
C PHE A 59 -2.21 -8.70 -0.68
N ALA A 60 -2.21 -7.71 0.21
CA ALA A 60 -1.36 -7.70 1.40
C ALA A 60 -1.63 -8.89 2.33
N ASP A 61 -2.90 -9.25 2.55
CA ASP A 61 -3.28 -10.39 3.37
C ASP A 61 -2.79 -11.72 2.76
N ALA A 62 -2.97 -11.90 1.45
CA ALA A 62 -2.46 -13.08 0.75
C ALA A 62 -0.92 -13.20 0.81
N ILE A 63 -0.20 -12.08 0.71
CA ILE A 63 1.27 -12.04 0.85
C ILE A 63 1.69 -12.40 2.27
N ARG A 64 1.03 -11.82 3.30
CA ARG A 64 1.31 -12.13 4.71
C ARG A 64 1.06 -13.61 5.03
N LEU A 65 -0.06 -14.16 4.56
CA LEU A 65 -0.43 -15.56 4.78
C LEU A 65 0.56 -16.54 4.13
N SER A 66 1.08 -16.21 2.95
CA SER A 66 2.06 -17.04 2.24
C SER A 66 3.49 -16.88 2.75
N GLY A 67 3.81 -15.77 3.44
CA GLY A 67 5.14 -15.52 3.99
C GLY A 67 6.22 -15.26 2.94
N VAL A 68 5.83 -14.86 1.73
CA VAL A 68 6.74 -14.56 0.62
C VAL A 68 7.45 -13.22 0.82
N GLN A 69 8.55 -13.03 0.09
CA GLN A 69 9.26 -11.76 0.00
C GLN A 69 8.58 -10.86 -1.04
N THR A 70 8.78 -9.55 -0.95
CA THR A 70 8.31 -8.60 -1.95
C THR A 70 9.47 -7.80 -2.53
N GLU A 71 9.39 -7.51 -3.83
CA GLU A 71 10.39 -6.76 -4.56
C GLU A 71 9.70 -5.74 -5.47
N VAL A 72 10.21 -4.50 -5.54
CA VAL A 72 9.73 -3.49 -6.50
C VAL A 72 10.74 -3.31 -7.62
N ARG A 73 10.27 -3.36 -8.87
CA ARG A 73 11.04 -3.01 -10.07
C ARG A 73 10.32 -1.88 -10.81
N GLY A 74 11.02 -0.77 -11.01
CA GLY A 74 10.40 0.44 -11.54
C GLY A 74 9.51 1.06 -10.46
N GLN A 75 8.25 1.35 -10.77
CA GLN A 75 7.37 2.09 -9.87
C GLN A 75 6.29 1.22 -9.21
N CYS A 76 5.98 1.51 -7.95
CA CYS A 76 4.95 0.83 -7.16
C CYS A 76 4.12 1.87 -6.39
N MET A 77 2.95 2.20 -6.90
CA MET A 77 2.20 3.38 -6.43
C MET A 77 0.85 2.97 -5.85
N ALA A 78 0.45 3.63 -4.76
CA ALA A 78 -0.84 3.44 -4.11
C ALA A 78 -1.07 2.02 -3.57
N ALA A 79 -1.98 1.23 -4.16
CA ALA A 79 -2.33 -0.08 -3.61
C ALA A 79 -1.15 -1.04 -3.65
N CYS A 80 -0.34 -0.96 -4.71
CA CYS A 80 0.91 -1.71 -4.83
C CYS A 80 1.81 -1.52 -3.61
N ALA A 81 1.92 -0.28 -3.13
CA ALA A 81 2.85 0.06 -2.07
C ALA A 81 2.50 -0.62 -0.74
N TYR A 82 1.22 -0.69 -0.41
CA TYR A 82 0.75 -1.39 0.78
C TYR A 82 0.83 -2.91 0.64
N ALA A 83 0.56 -3.45 -0.56
CA ALA A 83 0.78 -4.87 -0.84
C ALA A 83 2.27 -5.24 -0.72
N PHE A 84 3.17 -4.37 -1.18
CA PHE A 84 4.61 -4.54 -1.04
C PHE A 84 5.06 -4.62 0.42
N LEU A 85 4.55 -3.76 1.31
CA LEU A 85 4.92 -3.76 2.73
C LEU A 85 4.52 -5.05 3.46
N ALA A 86 3.63 -5.85 2.89
CA ALA A 86 3.16 -7.10 3.50
C ALA A 86 4.16 -8.26 3.38
N GLY A 87 5.21 -8.11 2.56
CA GLY A 87 6.24 -9.12 2.39
C GLY A 87 7.01 -9.39 3.68
N LYS A 88 7.43 -10.64 3.87
CA LYS A 88 8.31 -11.03 4.99
C LYS A 88 9.60 -10.19 5.01
N THR A 89 10.11 -9.91 3.82
CA THR A 89 11.16 -8.92 3.57
C THR A 89 10.77 -8.17 2.32
N HIS A 90 11.04 -6.87 2.28
CA HIS A 90 10.60 -5.97 1.22
C HIS A 90 11.79 -5.15 0.74
N ARG A 91 12.12 -5.25 -0.56
CA ARG A 91 13.32 -4.64 -1.14
C ARG A 91 13.06 -3.98 -2.49
N PHE A 92 13.94 -3.09 -2.91
CA PHE A 92 14.02 -2.69 -4.30
C PHE A 92 14.80 -3.71 -5.14
N GLY A 93 14.36 -3.92 -6.37
CA GLY A 93 15.01 -4.80 -7.32
C GLY A 93 16.36 -4.25 -7.79
N TYR A 94 17.21 -5.16 -8.25
CA TYR A 94 18.50 -4.83 -8.84
C TYR A 94 18.34 -4.31 -10.27
N GLY A 95 19.32 -3.54 -10.75
CA GLY A 95 19.35 -3.00 -12.11
C GLY A 95 19.60 -1.49 -12.18
N LEU A 96 19.67 -0.97 -13.40
CA LEU A 96 20.00 0.42 -13.72
C LEU A 96 18.78 1.35 -13.77
N GLN A 97 17.60 0.82 -13.44
CA GLN A 97 16.39 1.61 -13.30
C GLN A 97 16.31 2.29 -11.91
N VAL A 98 15.62 3.43 -11.89
CA VAL A 98 15.16 4.06 -10.66
C VAL A 98 13.95 3.26 -10.17
N ASN A 99 14.01 2.80 -8.92
CA ASN A 99 12.85 2.21 -8.28
C ASN A 99 12.16 3.26 -7.41
N GLY A 100 10.83 3.21 -7.34
CA GLY A 100 10.03 4.14 -6.57
C GLY A 100 8.82 3.46 -5.94
N ILE A 101 8.49 3.85 -4.72
CA ILE A 101 7.26 3.44 -4.02
C ILE A 101 6.60 4.64 -3.37
N LEU A 102 5.33 4.89 -3.71
CA LEU A 102 4.54 5.95 -3.07
C LEU A 102 3.45 5.33 -2.21
N LEU A 103 3.55 5.60 -0.91
CA LEU A 103 2.60 5.18 0.12
C LEU A 103 1.59 6.30 0.37
N PRO A 104 0.31 6.11 0.01
CA PRO A 104 -0.73 7.07 0.30
C PRO A 104 -0.85 7.33 1.80
N VAL A 105 -1.07 8.59 2.17
CA VAL A 105 -1.33 9.01 3.55
C VAL A 105 -2.56 9.92 3.55
N ALA A 106 -3.48 9.74 4.51
CA ALA A 106 -4.68 10.57 4.57
C ALA A 106 -4.36 12.04 4.89
N THR A 107 -3.30 12.27 5.67
CA THR A 107 -2.79 13.59 6.04
C THR A 107 -1.27 13.58 6.04
N ARG A 108 -0.65 14.75 5.94
CA ARG A 108 0.81 14.88 6.00
C ARG A 108 1.33 14.33 7.33
N PRO A 109 2.19 13.30 7.33
CA PRO A 109 2.74 12.76 8.57
C PRO A 109 3.77 13.72 9.16
N THR A 110 3.78 13.80 10.48
CA THR A 110 4.87 14.39 11.27
C THR A 110 6.12 13.50 11.21
N ALA A 111 7.29 14.06 11.55
CA ALA A 111 8.53 13.29 11.60
C ALA A 111 8.47 12.11 12.60
N ALA A 112 7.76 12.28 13.72
CA ALA A 112 7.59 11.23 14.72
C ALA A 112 6.72 10.08 14.19
N GLU A 113 5.64 10.38 13.46
CA GLU A 113 4.78 9.37 12.86
C GLU A 113 5.51 8.58 11.77
N LEU A 114 6.28 9.26 10.91
CA LEU A 114 7.06 8.61 9.85
C LEU A 114 7.95 7.48 10.39
N ALA A 115 8.54 7.66 11.58
CA ALA A 115 9.50 6.72 12.16
C ALA A 115 8.94 5.33 12.46
N VAL A 116 7.62 5.22 12.65
CA VAL A 116 6.97 3.98 13.08
C VAL A 116 5.91 3.47 12.10
N ARG A 117 5.37 4.34 11.25
CA ARG A 117 4.13 4.12 10.47
C ARG A 117 4.12 2.86 9.60
N TRP A 118 5.25 2.45 9.06
CA TRP A 118 5.32 1.31 8.13
C TRP A 118 6.07 0.10 8.68
N ARG A 119 6.39 0.12 9.98
CA ARG A 119 7.04 -1.02 10.63
C ARG A 119 6.01 -2.06 11.05
N GLY A 120 6.11 -3.26 10.48
CA GLY A 120 5.28 -4.40 10.85
C GLY A 120 3.78 -4.09 10.72
N ASP A 121 3.02 -4.37 11.78
CA ASP A 121 1.56 -4.24 11.80
C ASP A 121 1.05 -2.79 11.63
N GLU A 122 1.88 -1.77 11.85
CA GLU A 122 1.50 -0.35 11.69
C GLU A 122 1.17 -0.01 10.23
N ALA A 123 1.76 -0.70 9.26
CA ALA A 123 1.43 -0.55 7.85
C ALA A 123 -0.03 -0.97 7.56
N HIS A 124 -0.48 -2.04 8.21
CA HIS A 124 -1.86 -2.54 8.09
C HIS A 124 -2.85 -1.57 8.74
N LYS A 125 -2.51 -1.01 9.90
CA LYS A 125 -3.32 0.03 10.56
C LYS A 125 -3.45 1.28 9.69
N THR A 126 -2.34 1.73 9.11
CA THR A 126 -2.35 2.91 8.22
C THR A 126 -3.19 2.66 6.97
N LEU A 127 -3.18 1.44 6.42
CA LEU A 127 -4.08 1.09 5.32
C LEU A 127 -5.55 1.10 5.76
N ALA A 128 -5.84 0.61 6.97
CA ALA A 128 -7.19 0.57 7.51
C ALA A 128 -7.81 1.97 7.71
N ASP A 129 -7.00 3.03 7.83
CA ASP A 129 -7.48 4.42 7.88
C ASP A 129 -8.23 4.85 6.60
N PHE A 130 -8.03 4.14 5.50
CA PHE A 130 -8.69 4.42 4.22
C PHE A 130 -9.97 3.62 3.98
N THR A 131 -10.19 2.54 4.73
CA THR A 131 -11.37 1.70 4.56
C THR A 131 -12.41 2.07 5.62
N PRO A 132 -13.63 2.51 5.24
CA PRO A 132 -14.67 2.73 6.24
C PRO A 132 -14.97 1.42 6.98
N PRO A 133 -15.20 1.44 8.31
CA PRO A 133 -15.61 0.24 9.02
C PRO A 133 -16.89 -0.31 8.38
N PRO A 134 -17.03 -1.64 8.25
CA PRO A 134 -18.22 -2.23 7.65
C PRO A 134 -19.46 -1.74 8.42
N ALA A 135 -20.41 -1.17 7.70
CA ALA A 135 -21.68 -0.71 8.24
C ALA A 135 -22.39 -1.91 8.89
N GLY A 136 -22.27 -2.05 10.21
CA GLY A 136 -22.83 -3.18 10.96
C GLY A 136 -22.11 -3.58 12.24
N ALA A 137 -20.89 -3.13 12.50
CA ALA A 137 -20.22 -3.36 13.78
C ALA A 137 -20.71 -2.38 14.87
N ALA A 138 -22.02 -2.41 15.15
CA ALA A 138 -22.54 -1.87 16.39
C ALA A 138 -22.03 -2.76 17.54
N THR A 139 -21.22 -2.19 18.42
CA THR A 139 -20.84 -2.75 19.71
C THR A 139 -22.07 -3.29 20.44
N ALA A 140 -22.22 -4.61 20.48
CA ALA A 140 -23.15 -5.30 21.35
C ALA A 140 -22.60 -5.24 22.78
N THR A 141 -22.84 -4.13 23.47
CA THR A 141 -22.75 -4.10 24.94
C THR A 141 -24.09 -4.58 25.48
N THR A 142 -24.11 -5.84 25.90
CA THR A 142 -25.20 -6.45 26.66
C THR A 142 -25.33 -5.75 28.03
N VAL A 143 -26.41 -4.98 28.22
CA VAL A 143 -27.01 -4.81 29.54
C VAL A 143 -28.53 -4.81 29.38
N ALA A 144 -29.17 -5.78 30.00
CA ALA A 144 -30.62 -5.87 30.10
C ALA A 144 -31.19 -4.81 31.05
N SER A 145 -32.23 -4.09 30.63
CA SER A 145 -33.42 -3.73 31.45
C SER A 145 -34.44 -2.95 30.62
N ALA A 146 -35.70 -3.06 31.05
CA ALA A 146 -36.93 -2.83 30.30
C ALA A 146 -37.37 -1.36 30.13
N SER A 147 -38.34 -1.19 29.20
CA SER A 147 -39.43 -0.20 29.13
C SER A 147 -39.44 0.81 27.96
N THR A 148 -40.64 0.91 27.39
CA THR A 148 -41.20 1.61 26.22
C THR A 148 -41.06 3.14 26.19
N ALA A 149 -40.68 3.70 25.01
CA ALA A 149 -41.30 4.83 24.30
C ALA A 149 -40.43 5.28 23.08
N PRO A 150 -41.00 5.79 21.97
CA PRO A 150 -40.26 6.04 20.73
C PRO A 150 -39.58 7.42 20.72
N LYS A 151 -38.33 7.48 20.28
CA LYS A 151 -37.56 8.72 20.04
C LYS A 151 -36.63 8.54 18.82
N PRO A 152 -36.20 9.66 18.21
CA PRO A 152 -36.47 10.00 16.82
C PRO A 152 -35.45 9.41 15.85
N VAL A 153 -35.80 9.45 14.56
CA VAL A 153 -34.92 9.12 13.44
C VAL A 153 -33.64 9.95 13.55
N GLU A 154 -32.60 9.34 14.10
CA GLU A 154 -31.25 9.90 14.14
C GLU A 154 -30.71 9.85 12.72
N ALA A 155 -30.45 11.03 12.17
CA ALA A 155 -29.88 11.20 10.86
C ALA A 155 -28.60 10.36 10.79
N SER A 156 -28.61 9.33 9.94
CA SER A 156 -27.45 8.53 9.62
C SER A 156 -26.28 9.46 9.37
N ALA A 157 -25.21 9.31 10.18
CA ALA A 157 -23.97 10.01 9.95
C ALA A 157 -23.59 9.90 8.46
N PRO A 158 -23.12 10.98 7.82
CA PRO A 158 -22.70 10.91 6.43
C PRO A 158 -21.69 9.78 6.28
N PRO A 159 -21.77 8.97 5.20
CA PRO A 159 -20.83 7.88 4.99
C PRO A 159 -19.42 8.43 5.09
N ALA A 160 -18.56 7.78 5.88
CA ALA A 160 -17.17 8.16 6.03
C ALA A 160 -16.57 8.29 4.63
N LYS A 161 -16.15 9.50 4.28
CA LYS A 161 -15.66 9.83 2.96
C LYS A 161 -14.41 9.00 2.71
N ASP A 162 -14.39 8.27 1.59
CA ASP A 162 -13.20 7.58 1.13
C ASP A 162 -12.07 8.62 0.97
N ASN A 163 -11.05 8.52 1.82
CA ASN A 163 -9.92 9.44 1.86
C ASN A 163 -8.73 8.92 1.05
N TRP A 164 -8.92 7.84 0.27
CA TRP A 164 -7.89 7.27 -0.58
C TRP A 164 -7.50 8.24 -1.70
N GLN A 165 -6.27 8.74 -1.62
CA GLN A 165 -5.70 9.65 -2.61
C GLN A 165 -4.39 9.04 -3.15
N PRO A 166 -4.44 8.37 -4.32
CA PRO A 166 -3.31 7.64 -4.89
C PRO A 166 -2.04 8.46 -5.14
N ASP A 167 -2.16 9.78 -5.33
CA ASP A 167 -1.05 10.68 -5.63
C ASP A 167 -0.60 11.51 -4.40
N HIS A 168 -1.31 11.39 -3.26
CA HIS A 168 -1.02 12.10 -2.00
C HIS A 168 -0.37 11.14 -1.02
N GLY A 169 0.93 11.29 -0.78
CA GLY A 169 1.70 10.22 -0.17
C GLY A 169 3.14 10.58 0.17
N VAL A 170 3.84 9.57 0.70
CA VAL A 170 5.28 9.60 0.90
C VAL A 170 5.93 8.70 -0.13
N LEU A 171 6.77 9.30 -0.97
CA LEU A 171 7.52 8.63 -2.03
C LEU A 171 8.91 8.27 -1.56
N PHE A 172 9.28 7.00 -1.68
CA PHE A 172 10.64 6.51 -1.47
C PHE A 172 11.22 6.11 -2.82
N THR A 173 12.43 6.59 -3.10
CA THR A 173 13.12 6.31 -4.37
C THR A 173 14.49 5.71 -4.11
N ALA A 174 14.95 4.90 -5.06
CA ALA A 174 16.31 4.40 -5.10
C ALA A 174 16.88 4.53 -6.51
N SER A 175 17.76 5.52 -6.67
CA SER A 175 18.42 5.82 -7.95
C SER A 175 19.80 5.16 -8.00
N PRO A 176 20.17 4.51 -9.12
CA PRO A 176 21.50 3.95 -9.30
C PRO A 176 22.54 5.07 -9.39
N SER A 177 23.74 4.81 -8.86
CA SER A 177 24.91 5.68 -8.93
C SER A 177 26.18 4.84 -9.08
N LEU A 178 27.32 5.48 -9.35
CA LEU A 178 28.61 4.80 -9.45
C LEU A 178 29.06 4.13 -8.14
N PHE A 179 28.49 4.53 -7.00
CA PHE A 179 28.87 4.05 -5.66
C PHE A 179 27.75 3.27 -4.96
N GLY A 180 26.82 2.71 -5.73
CA GLY A 180 25.65 2.00 -5.20
C GLY A 180 24.36 2.76 -5.47
N ARG A 181 23.39 2.68 -4.55
CA ARG A 181 22.10 3.36 -4.70
C ARG A 181 22.00 4.56 -3.78
N ILE A 182 21.43 5.64 -4.31
CA ILE A 182 21.06 6.82 -3.54
C ILE A 182 19.58 6.70 -3.22
N TYR A 183 19.25 6.71 -1.93
CA TYR A 183 17.88 6.66 -1.45
C TYR A 183 17.42 8.07 -1.09
N ASN A 184 16.26 8.45 -1.60
CA ASN A 184 15.62 9.72 -1.24
C ASN A 184 14.16 9.50 -0.91
N THR A 185 13.66 10.31 0.01
CA THR A 185 12.27 10.29 0.43
C THR A 185 11.65 11.66 0.26
N TYR A 186 10.43 11.68 -0.24
CA TYR A 186 9.69 12.89 -0.57
C TYR A 186 8.26 12.81 -0.05
N TYR A 187 7.68 13.96 0.25
CA TYR A 187 6.25 14.11 0.49
C TYR A 187 5.61 14.75 -0.74
N CYS A 188 4.60 14.07 -1.29
CA CYS A 188 3.79 14.54 -2.40
C CYS A 188 2.40 14.90 -1.85
N ASP A 189 1.95 16.14 -2.03
CA ASP A 189 0.63 16.59 -1.56
C ASP A 189 -0.52 16.29 -2.55
N GLY A 190 -0.22 15.63 -3.67
CA GLY A 190 -1.17 15.26 -4.72
C GLY A 190 -1.35 16.33 -5.79
N THR A 191 -0.89 17.57 -5.58
CA THR A 191 -1.01 18.65 -6.58
C THR A 191 -0.07 18.47 -7.77
N GLN A 192 0.95 17.62 -7.63
CA GLN A 192 1.97 17.36 -8.64
C GLN A 192 1.47 16.42 -9.75
N GLY A 193 0.36 15.72 -9.53
CA GLY A 193 -0.07 14.60 -10.37
C GLY A 193 1.02 13.52 -10.44
N ARG A 194 1.43 13.14 -11.65
CA ARG A 194 2.46 12.10 -11.89
C ARG A 194 3.90 12.63 -11.96
N ASP A 195 4.08 13.95 -11.82
CA ASP A 195 5.41 14.57 -11.86
C ASP A 195 5.99 14.65 -10.44
N PHE A 196 6.49 13.51 -9.95
CA PHE A 196 7.00 13.38 -8.59
C PHE A 196 8.30 14.15 -8.33
N SER A 197 8.92 14.71 -9.38
CA SER A 197 10.10 15.58 -9.23
C SER A 197 9.79 16.86 -8.44
N LYS A 198 8.51 17.23 -8.34
CA LYS A 198 8.01 18.40 -7.63
C LYS A 198 7.63 18.13 -6.17
N CYS A 199 7.79 16.90 -5.69
CA CYS A 199 7.50 16.56 -4.30
C CYS A 199 8.56 17.15 -3.35
N GLU A 200 8.15 17.49 -2.14
CA GLU A 200 9.02 18.08 -1.13
C GLU A 200 9.98 17.03 -0.58
N ARG A 201 11.29 17.28 -0.61
CA ARG A 201 12.26 16.32 -0.03
C ARG A 201 12.18 16.31 1.49
N LEU A 202 12.00 15.13 2.07
CA LEU A 202 12.01 14.94 3.51
C LEU A 202 13.44 14.62 3.98
N PRO A 203 14.05 15.48 4.82
CA PRO A 203 15.36 15.18 5.42
C PRO A 203 15.24 14.02 6.42
N ASP A 204 16.33 13.27 6.60
CA ASP A 204 16.48 12.19 7.60
C ASP A 204 15.47 11.03 7.49
N ALA A 205 14.76 10.92 6.37
CA ALA A 205 13.74 9.91 6.11
C ALA A 205 14.31 8.71 5.33
N ASP A 206 15.30 8.00 5.89
CA ASP A 206 15.88 6.82 5.23
C ASP A 206 14.88 5.63 5.18
N PRO A 207 14.62 5.01 4.02
CA PRO A 207 13.61 3.96 3.87
C PRO A 207 13.86 2.71 4.72
N TYR A 208 15.12 2.36 5.02
CA TYR A 208 15.44 1.25 5.91
C TYR A 208 15.14 1.63 7.36
N LYS A 209 15.49 2.85 7.77
CA LYS A 209 15.14 3.36 9.11
C LYS A 209 13.63 3.46 9.31
N LEU A 210 12.87 3.79 8.27
CA LEU A 210 11.41 3.93 8.35
C LEU A 210 10.66 2.59 8.22
N GLY A 211 11.37 1.48 8.01
CA GLY A 211 10.77 0.15 7.87
C GLY A 211 10.07 -0.08 6.54
N VAL A 212 10.34 0.76 5.53
CA VAL A 212 9.84 0.58 4.16
C VAL A 212 10.71 -0.38 3.36
N LEU A 213 11.98 -0.50 3.71
CA LEU A 213 12.88 -1.52 3.16
C LEU A 213 13.47 -2.37 4.29
N THR A 214 13.61 -3.66 4.05
CA THR A 214 14.31 -4.58 4.95
C THR A 214 15.82 -4.58 4.64
N PRO A 215 16.71 -4.55 5.65
CA PRO A 215 18.16 -4.69 5.47
C PRO A 215 18.58 -6.00 4.78
#